data_AF-A0A5C8DH84-F1
#
_entry.id   AF-A0A5C8DH84-F1
#
_cell.length_a   1.000
_cell.length_b   1.000
_cell.length_c   1.000
_cell.angle_alpha   90.00
_cell.angle_beta   90.00
_cell.angle_gamma   90.00
#
_symmetry.space_group_name_H-M   'P 1'
#
loop_
_entity.id
_entity.type
_entity.pdbx_description
1 polymer ?
#
loop_
_entity_poly.entity_id
_entity_poly.type
_entity_poly.pdbx_seq_one_letter_code
_entity_poly.pdbx_strand_id
1 'polypeptide(L)'
;MTKLIRKIVNEQIEWLTQHGFDEHTLKSPYRDGWLKDELMIHVTKAARDMHYDNSPTDFVIHAVGRVDQHKGVANFDLHFHFDSKKKNLFVTKVEARMGVEKIAVLAGENAYLPHSKDLLQLLTFQATSQRIQTPRQVLPPRKPKMGI
;
A
#
# COMPACT_ATOMS: atom_id res chain seq x y z
N MET A 1 9.16 26.21 11.10
CA MET A 1 9.23 24.97 10.30
C MET A 1 8.14 23.96 10.71
N THR A 2 8.00 23.66 12.00
CA THR A 2 7.03 22.69 12.56
C THR A 2 5.55 22.95 12.22
N LYS A 3 5.08 24.21 12.17
CA LYS A 3 3.69 24.52 11.79
C LYS A 3 3.35 24.15 10.35
N LEU A 4 4.28 24.38 9.41
CA LEU A 4 4.08 24.07 8.00
C LEU A 4 4.07 22.55 7.76
N ILE A 5 5.02 21.83 8.36
CA ILE A 5 5.07 20.37 8.28
C ILE A 5 3.77 19.75 8.80
N ARG A 6 3.28 20.21 9.96
CA ARG A 6 1.99 19.75 10.50
C ARG A 6 0.82 19.98 9.55
N LYS A 7 0.78 21.15 8.89
CA LYS A 7 -0.26 21.45 7.91
C LYS A 7 -0.21 20.46 6.74
N ILE A 8 0.94 20.31 6.09
CA ILE A 8 1.14 19.41 4.95
C ILE A 8 0.81 17.96 5.31
N VAL A 9 1.27 17.49 6.47
CA VAL A 9 0.95 16.13 6.96
C VAL A 9 -0.54 15.95 7.18
N ASN A 10 -1.22 16.93 7.79
CA ASN A 10 -2.67 16.82 8.02
C ASN A 10 -3.46 16.79 6.70
N GLU A 11 -3.12 17.65 5.74
CA GLU A 11 -3.76 17.67 4.41
C GLU A 11 -3.60 16.31 3.72
N GLN A 12 -2.41 15.72 3.79
CA GLN A 12 -2.14 14.43 3.19
C GLN A 12 -2.84 13.26 3.92
N ILE A 13 -2.99 13.34 5.25
CA ILE A 13 -3.74 12.34 6.04
C ILE A 13 -5.23 12.42 5.73
N GLU A 14 -5.80 13.62 5.63
CA GLU A 14 -7.19 13.81 5.22
C GLU A 14 -7.42 13.20 3.84
N TRP A 15 -6.51 13.46 2.90
CA TRP A 15 -6.56 12.87 1.57
C TRP A 15 -6.48 11.33 1.60
N LEU A 16 -5.56 10.74 2.37
CA LEU A 16 -5.43 9.27 2.49
C LEU A 16 -6.68 8.64 3.11
N THR A 17 -7.28 9.30 4.10
CA THR A 17 -8.51 8.87 4.76
C THR A 17 -9.70 8.88 3.79
N GLN A 18 -9.82 9.92 2.96
CA GLN A 18 -10.86 9.99 1.92
C GLN A 18 -10.75 8.86 0.89
N HIS A 19 -9.53 8.35 0.66
CA HIS A 19 -9.27 7.22 -0.24
C HIS A 19 -9.21 5.87 0.50
N GLY A 20 -9.52 5.85 1.80
CA GLY A 20 -9.65 4.65 2.61
C GLY A 20 -8.33 3.98 3.00
N PHE A 21 -7.22 4.71 3.00
CA PHE A 21 -5.91 4.20 3.45
C PHE A 21 -5.67 4.40 4.96
N ASP A 22 -6.67 4.88 5.70
CA ASP A 22 -6.62 4.98 7.15
C ASP A 22 -6.73 3.61 7.84
N GLU A 23 -6.31 3.55 9.10
CA GLU A 23 -6.23 2.32 9.88
C GLU A 23 -7.60 1.64 10.05
N HIS A 24 -8.68 2.43 10.20
CA HIS A 24 -10.02 1.88 10.38
C HIS A 24 -10.55 1.27 9.09
N THR A 25 -10.44 1.98 7.96
CA THR A 25 -10.90 1.50 6.66
C THR A 25 -10.12 0.28 6.20
N LEU A 26 -8.80 0.26 6.44
CA LEU A 26 -7.95 -0.89 6.15
C LEU A 26 -8.11 -2.04 7.16
N LYS A 27 -8.78 -1.80 8.30
CA LYS A 27 -8.79 -2.73 9.45
C LYS A 27 -7.37 -3.14 9.82
N SER A 28 -6.49 -2.15 9.85
CA SER A 28 -5.07 -2.32 10.09
C SER A 28 -4.82 -2.90 11.48
N PRO A 29 -3.79 -3.74 11.68
CA PRO A 29 -3.36 -4.14 13.02
C PRO A 29 -2.68 -3.00 13.79
N TYR A 30 -2.37 -1.89 13.12
CA TYR A 30 -1.75 -0.72 13.75
C TYR A 30 -2.76 0.07 14.58
N ARG A 31 -2.23 0.82 15.56
CA ARG A 31 -3.03 1.71 16.41
C ARG A 31 -3.52 2.92 15.63
N ASP A 32 -4.62 3.51 16.07
CA ASP A 32 -5.15 4.74 15.51
C ASP A 32 -4.11 5.86 15.53
N GLY A 33 -3.98 6.57 14.40
CA GLY A 33 -3.02 7.67 14.22
C GLY A 33 -1.59 7.23 13.89
N TRP A 34 -1.31 5.93 13.79
CA TRP A 34 0.00 5.41 13.38
C TRP A 34 0.46 5.98 12.03
N LEU A 35 -0.41 6.04 11.03
CA LEU A 35 -0.12 6.55 9.70
C LEU A 35 0.31 8.02 9.74
N LYS A 36 -0.33 8.81 10.60
CA LYS A 36 0.00 10.22 10.82
C LYS A 36 1.35 10.36 11.51
N ASP A 37 1.63 9.54 12.52
CA ASP A 37 2.92 9.52 13.22
C ASP A 37 4.05 9.17 12.24
N GLU A 38 3.87 8.13 11.42
CA GLU A 38 4.84 7.72 10.39
C GLU A 38 5.07 8.83 9.36
N LEU A 39 4.00 9.44 8.84
CA LEU A 39 4.12 10.52 7.87
C LEU A 39 4.86 11.72 8.47
N MET A 40 4.62 12.04 9.75
CA MET A 40 5.34 13.09 10.45
C MET A 40 6.84 12.79 10.57
N ILE A 41 7.20 11.56 10.94
CA ILE A 41 8.60 11.11 11.07
C ILE A 41 9.31 11.24 9.73
N HIS A 42 8.72 10.68 8.67
CA HIS A 42 9.30 10.68 7.33
C HIS A 42 9.43 12.08 6.73
N VAL A 43 8.40 12.92 6.84
CA VAL A 43 8.45 14.30 6.33
C VAL A 43 9.45 15.15 7.13
N THR A 44 9.55 14.95 8.44
CA THR A 44 10.55 15.65 9.27
C THR A 44 11.97 15.25 8.88
N LYS A 45 12.20 13.95 8.65
CA LYS A 45 13.48 13.44 8.15
C LYS A 45 13.80 14.01 6.78
N ALA A 46 12.85 13.96 5.84
CA ALA A 46 12.99 14.51 4.50
C ALA A 46 13.32 16.01 4.54
N ALA A 47 12.57 16.80 5.32
CA ALA A 47 12.83 18.24 5.45
C ALA A 47 14.24 18.55 6.00
N ARG A 48 14.75 17.71 6.92
CA ARG A 48 16.12 17.82 7.40
C ARG A 48 17.13 17.45 6.32
N ASP A 49 16.90 16.36 5.60
CA ASP A 49 17.83 15.89 4.56
C ASP A 49 17.89 16.91 3.39
N MET A 50 16.75 17.50 3.00
CA MET A 50 16.67 18.60 2.03
C MET A 50 17.41 19.87 2.47
N HIS A 51 17.55 20.11 3.77
CA HIS A 51 18.31 21.28 4.26
C HIS A 51 19.79 21.19 3.88
N TYR A 52 20.33 19.98 3.76
CA TYR A 52 21.73 19.75 3.40
C TYR A 52 21.92 19.56 1.90
N ASP A 53 21.08 18.75 1.25
CA ASP A 53 21.27 18.35 -0.15
C ASP A 53 20.48 19.21 -1.15
N ASN A 54 19.55 20.05 -0.68
CA ASN A 54 18.72 20.95 -1.50
C ASN A 54 17.88 20.27 -2.60
N SER A 55 17.77 18.93 -2.57
CA SER A 55 17.07 18.06 -3.52
C SER A 55 15.75 17.57 -2.92
N PRO A 56 14.66 17.40 -3.71
CA PRO A 56 13.44 16.74 -3.25
C PRO A 56 13.71 15.33 -2.74
N THR A 57 12.88 14.84 -1.82
CA THR A 57 13.08 13.52 -1.19
C THR A 57 11.88 12.62 -1.40
N ASP A 58 12.15 11.39 -1.84
CA ASP A 58 11.16 10.33 -1.94
C ASP A 58 11.23 9.39 -0.73
N PHE A 59 10.07 8.91 -0.28
CA PHE A 59 10.00 7.89 0.78
C PHE A 59 8.76 7.01 0.63
N VAL A 60 8.70 5.92 1.39
CA VAL A 60 7.61 4.94 1.35
C VAL A 60 7.09 4.70 2.75
N ILE A 61 5.77 4.63 2.89
CA ILE A 61 5.10 4.17 4.10
C ILE A 61 4.43 2.83 3.82
N HIS A 62 4.63 1.87 4.72
CA HIS A 62 4.17 0.50 4.60
C HIS A 62 2.93 0.26 5.46
N ALA A 63 1.75 0.50 4.89
CA ALA A 63 0.48 0.24 5.56
C ALA A 63 0.05 -1.22 5.38
N VAL A 64 -0.77 -1.71 6.30
CA VAL A 64 -1.28 -3.09 6.29
C VAL A 64 -2.79 -3.05 6.42
N GLY A 65 -3.49 -3.80 5.55
CA GLY A 65 -4.93 -3.97 5.60
C GLY A 65 -5.36 -5.43 5.70
N ARG A 66 -6.47 -5.69 6.39
CA ARG A 66 -7.07 -7.03 6.49
C ARG A 66 -8.17 -7.22 5.45
N VAL A 67 -8.14 -8.38 4.78
CA VAL A 67 -9.14 -8.77 3.77
C VAL A 67 -10.07 -9.84 4.37
N ASP A 68 -11.28 -9.43 4.74
CA ASP A 68 -12.23 -10.30 5.46
C ASP A 68 -12.58 -11.58 4.68
N GLN A 69 -12.78 -11.47 3.36
CA GLN A 69 -13.27 -12.58 2.52
C GLN A 69 -12.27 -13.74 2.41
N HIS A 70 -10.98 -13.51 2.66
CA HIS A 70 -9.93 -14.51 2.52
C HIS A 70 -9.10 -14.76 3.78
N LYS A 71 -9.45 -14.10 4.91
CA LYS A 71 -8.59 -14.04 6.11
C LYS A 71 -7.14 -13.67 5.76
N GLY A 72 -6.99 -12.84 4.73
CA GLY A 72 -5.72 -12.46 4.14
C GLY A 72 -5.22 -11.12 4.69
N VAL A 73 -3.92 -10.89 4.55
CA VAL A 73 -3.30 -9.60 4.82
C VAL A 73 -2.82 -9.02 3.49
N ALA A 74 -3.23 -7.79 3.21
CA ALA A 74 -2.75 -6.99 2.11
C ALA A 74 -1.74 -5.96 2.63
N ASN A 75 -0.59 -5.88 1.98
CA ASN A 75 0.43 -4.87 2.25
C ASN A 75 0.28 -3.74 1.23
N PHE A 76 0.35 -2.51 1.70
CA PHE A 76 0.28 -1.30 0.89
C PHE A 76 1.57 -0.51 1.02
N ASP A 77 2.24 -0.28 -0.10
CA ASP A 77 3.39 0.63 -0.19
C ASP A 77 2.90 1.97 -0.75
N LEU A 78 2.84 2.98 0.12
CA LEU A 78 2.45 4.34 -0.21
C LEU A 78 3.72 5.15 -0.49
N HIS A 79 4.02 5.41 -1.75
CA HIS A 79 5.20 6.18 -2.16
C HIS A 79 4.86 7.67 -2.17
N PHE A 80 5.69 8.47 -1.52
CA PHE A 80 5.54 9.91 -1.43
C PHE A 80 6.73 10.62 -2.05
N HIS A 81 6.44 11.79 -2.62
CA HIS A 81 7.42 12.79 -3.02
C HIS A 81 7.24 14.04 -2.18
N PHE A 82 8.32 14.50 -1.56
CA PHE A 82 8.33 15.72 -0.76
C PHE A 82 9.28 16.76 -1.34
N ASP A 83 8.75 17.97 -1.56
CA ASP A 83 9.50 19.13 -2.00
C ASP A 83 9.24 20.30 -1.03
N SER A 84 10.20 20.58 -0.17
CA SER A 84 10.12 21.67 0.80
C SER A 84 10.12 23.07 0.17
N LYS A 85 10.70 23.23 -1.04
CA LYS A 85 10.76 24.52 -1.75
C LYS A 85 9.39 24.85 -2.33
N LYS A 86 8.72 23.85 -2.93
CA LYS A 86 7.33 23.94 -3.39
C LYS A 86 6.31 23.81 -2.25
N LYS A 87 6.76 23.42 -1.05
CA LYS A 87 5.92 23.14 0.13
C LYS A 87 4.86 22.08 -0.17
N ASN A 88 5.25 21.08 -0.95
CA ASN A 88 4.33 20.07 -1.45
C ASN A 88 4.73 18.68 -0.97
N LEU A 89 3.72 17.87 -0.65
CA LEU A 89 3.83 16.45 -0.36
C LEU A 89 2.70 15.79 -1.14
N PHE A 90 3.02 14.78 -1.94
CA PHE A 90 2.00 14.05 -2.68
C PHE A 90 2.41 12.59 -2.83
N VAL A 91 1.40 11.74 -2.98
CA VAL A 91 1.58 10.32 -3.28
C VAL A 91 1.94 10.19 -4.77
N THR A 92 3.05 9.53 -5.08
CA THR A 92 3.48 9.25 -6.45
C THR A 92 3.05 7.89 -6.96
N LYS A 93 2.87 6.94 -6.05
CA LYS A 93 2.52 5.56 -6.37
C LYS A 93 1.92 4.87 -5.15
N VAL A 94 0.91 4.05 -5.38
CA VAL A 94 0.42 3.09 -4.40
C VAL A 94 0.61 1.70 -4.98
N GLU A 95 1.29 0.84 -4.24
CA GLU A 95 1.35 -0.58 -4.55
C GLU A 95 0.58 -1.36 -3.49
N ALA A 96 -0.23 -2.32 -3.92
CA ALA A 96 -0.92 -3.25 -3.04
C ALA A 96 -0.46 -4.67 -3.36
N ARG A 97 -0.18 -5.48 -2.34
CA ARG A 97 0.32 -6.85 -2.48
C ARG A 97 -0.42 -7.81 -1.55
N MET A 98 -0.80 -8.96 -2.07
CA MET A 98 -1.42 -10.05 -1.29
C MET A 98 -0.89 -11.40 -1.79
N GLY A 99 -0.01 -12.04 -1.02
CA GLY A 99 0.68 -13.25 -1.46
C GLY A 99 1.59 -12.96 -2.66
N VAL A 100 1.35 -13.63 -3.79
CA VAL A 100 2.10 -13.41 -5.05
C VAL A 100 1.50 -12.31 -5.93
N GLU A 101 0.26 -11.89 -5.66
CA GLU A 101 -0.43 -10.87 -6.46
C GLU A 101 0.05 -9.47 -6.06
N LYS A 102 0.26 -8.62 -7.06
CA LYS A 102 0.69 -7.24 -6.90
C LYS A 102 -0.03 -6.35 -7.91
N ILE A 103 -0.55 -5.23 -7.41
CA ILE A 103 -1.07 -4.13 -8.22
C ILE A 103 -0.30 -2.87 -7.86
N ALA A 104 0.04 -2.07 -8.87
CA ALA A 104 0.66 -0.77 -8.68
C ALA A 104 -0.13 0.27 -9.47
N VAL A 105 -0.48 1.37 -8.82
CA VAL A 105 -1.15 2.51 -9.43
C VAL A 105 -0.24 3.73 -9.26
N LEU A 106 0.12 4.34 -10.38
CA LEU A 106 0.89 5.58 -10.38
C LEU A 106 -0.05 6.75 -10.15
N ALA A 107 0.27 7.56 -9.15
CA ALA A 107 -0.38 8.81 -8.91
C ALA A 107 0.54 9.94 -9.39
N GLY A 108 0.26 10.53 -10.55
CA GLY A 108 0.87 11.81 -10.91
C GLY A 108 0.38 12.95 -10.01
N GLU A 109 0.96 14.15 -10.17
CA GLU A 109 0.56 15.37 -9.42
C GLU A 109 -0.95 15.71 -9.49
N ASN A 110 -1.72 15.09 -10.40
CA ASN A 110 -3.18 15.25 -10.57
C ASN A 110 -3.92 13.92 -10.81
N ALA A 111 -3.33 12.78 -10.47
CA ALA A 111 -3.94 11.51 -10.81
C ALA A 111 -4.97 11.07 -9.76
N TYR A 112 -6.11 10.61 -10.26
CA TYR A 112 -7.11 9.89 -9.47
C TYR A 112 -6.46 8.62 -8.90
N LEU A 113 -6.44 8.51 -7.58
CA LEU A 113 -6.00 7.31 -6.91
C LEU A 113 -7.25 6.50 -6.53
N PRO A 114 -7.34 5.20 -6.89
CA PRO A 114 -8.50 4.40 -6.55
C PRO A 114 -8.59 4.21 -5.03
N HIS A 115 -9.81 4.06 -4.53
CA HIS A 115 -10.03 3.81 -3.11
C HIS A 115 -9.39 2.46 -2.74
N SER A 116 -8.87 2.32 -1.51
CA SER A 116 -8.16 1.11 -1.04
C SER A 116 -8.96 -0.18 -1.26
N LYS A 117 -10.27 -0.15 -0.99
CA LYS A 117 -11.24 -1.22 -1.27
C LYS A 117 -11.22 -1.70 -2.72
N ASP A 118 -11.11 -0.80 -3.70
CA ASP A 118 -11.08 -1.15 -5.12
C ASP A 118 -9.79 -1.90 -5.46
N LEU A 119 -8.65 -1.45 -4.90
CA LEU A 119 -7.38 -2.15 -5.02
C LEU A 119 -7.43 -3.56 -4.41
N LEU A 120 -8.06 -3.70 -3.25
CA LEU A 120 -8.25 -5.01 -2.59
C LEU A 120 -9.15 -5.94 -3.43
N GLN A 121 -10.21 -5.42 -4.03
CA GLN A 121 -11.09 -6.19 -4.92
C GLN A 121 -10.34 -6.67 -6.15
N LEU A 122 -9.54 -5.82 -6.79
CA LEU A 122 -8.74 -6.19 -7.95
C LEU A 122 -7.70 -7.28 -7.60
N LEU A 123 -6.99 -7.14 -6.47
CA LEU A 123 -6.04 -8.15 -5.99
C LEU A 123 -6.74 -9.50 -5.75
N THR A 124 -7.92 -9.46 -5.16
CA THR A 124 -8.72 -10.66 -4.86
C THR A 124 -9.22 -11.34 -6.12
N PHE A 125 -9.66 -10.57 -7.11
CA PHE A 125 -10.11 -11.08 -8.40
C PHE A 125 -8.96 -11.80 -9.14
N GLN A 126 -7.76 -11.20 -9.16
CA GLN A 126 -6.57 -11.83 -9.76
C GLN A 126 -6.21 -13.16 -9.07
N ALA A 127 -6.15 -13.18 -7.74
CA ALA A 127 -5.84 -14.39 -6.97
C ALA A 127 -6.86 -15.53 -7.21
N THR A 128 -8.14 -15.19 -7.35
CA THR A 128 -9.20 -16.17 -7.57
C THR A 128 -9.16 -16.74 -8.99
N SER A 129 -8.85 -15.91 -9.98
CA SER A 129 -8.80 -16.30 -11.39
C SER A 129 -7.68 -17.30 -11.69
N GLN A 130 -6.54 -17.19 -11.00
CA GLN A 130 -5.43 -18.13 -11.16
C GLN A 130 -5.69 -19.50 -10.50
N ARG A 131 -6.47 -19.56 -9.41
CA ARG A 131 -6.84 -20.83 -8.75
C ARG A 131 -7.71 -21.74 -9.61
N ILE A 132 -8.47 -21.18 -10.55
CA ILE A 132 -9.33 -21.97 -11.45
C ILE A 132 -8.49 -22.67 -12.54
N GLN A 133 -7.26 -22.21 -12.80
CA GLN A 133 -6.41 -22.75 -13.87
C GLN A 133 -5.44 -23.85 -13.46
N THR A 134 -5.46 -24.34 -12.21
CA THR A 134 -4.65 -25.52 -11.86
C THR A 134 -5.47 -26.79 -12.15
N PRO A 135 -5.23 -27.51 -13.27
CA PRO A 135 -5.81 -28.83 -13.42
C PRO A 135 -5.30 -29.69 -12.26
N ARG A 136 -6.22 -30.21 -11.44
CA ARG A 136 -5.89 -31.27 -10.48
C ARG A 136 -5.19 -32.37 -11.28
N GLN A 137 -3.89 -32.53 -11.09
CA GLN A 137 -3.19 -33.72 -11.56
C GLN A 137 -3.82 -34.90 -10.84
N VAL A 138 -4.71 -35.60 -11.53
CA VAL A 138 -5.22 -36.89 -11.08
C VAL A 138 -4.02 -37.83 -11.12
N LEU A 139 -3.48 -38.17 -9.94
CA LEU A 139 -2.47 -39.20 -9.81
C LEU A 139 -2.97 -40.46 -10.54
N PRO A 140 -2.21 -41.03 -11.48
CA PRO A 140 -2.62 -42.25 -12.15
C PRO A 140 -2.80 -43.36 -11.11
N PRO A 141 -3.82 -44.22 -11.24
CA PRO A 141 -4.05 -45.31 -10.30
C PRO A 141 -2.81 -46.20 -10.24
N ARG A 142 -2.34 -46.49 -9.02
CA ARG A 142 -1.21 -47.40 -8.80
C ARG A 142 -1.57 -48.78 -9.38
N LYS A 143 -0.80 -49.25 -10.38
CA LYS A 143 -0.92 -50.62 -10.86
C LYS A 143 -0.64 -51.60 -9.72
N PRO A 144 -1.43 -52.66 -9.55
CA PRO A 144 -1.13 -53.68 -8.54
C PRO A 144 0.19 -54.37 -8.90
N LYS A 145 1.07 -54.52 -7.91
CA LYS A 145 2.27 -55.37 -8.01
C LYS A 145 1.78 -56.80 -8.22
N MET A 146 1.91 -57.33 -9.43
CA MET A 146 1.85 -58.78 -9.62
C MET A 146 3.17 -59.34 -9.15
N GLY A 147 3.12 -60.07 -8.03
CA GLY A 147 4.24 -60.87 -7.55
C GLY A 147 4.32 -62.17 -8.33
N ILE A 148 5.51 -62.48 -8.83
CA ILE A 148 6.03 -63.84 -9.06
C ILE A 148 7.49 -63.79 -8.63
#